data_AF-A0A2H3IEC3-F1
#
_entry.id   AF-A0A2H3IEC3-F1
#
_cell.length_a   1.000
_cell.length_b   1.000
_cell.length_c   1.000
_cell.angle_alpha   90.00
_cell.angle_beta   90.00
_cell.angle_gamma   90.00
#
_symmetry.space_group_name_H-M   'P 1'
#
loop_
_entity.id
_entity.type
_entity.pdbx_description
1 polymer ?
#
loop_
_entity_poly.entity_id
_entity_poly.type
_entity_poly.pdbx_seq_one_letter_code
_entity_poly.pdbx_strand_id
1 'polypeptide(L)'
;MARTGKLKKKSTSVHSRAARRGNSPSDVDRSLESMPRVEAPTKAAGVLAAHANAGISKKKANKKLTRSQRLRQQKGIERGEMLFDRLEAKVEKAKTAYSKMVNARKVQWEDLNGKQAKAAKILQQAQDNDDERMEKDEKLSSAAPIISNTPTIQTPLASSLPPVEPVAADDDDNIT
;
A
#
# COMPACT_ATOMS: atom_id res chain seq x y z
N MET A 1 35.14 5.09 30.61
CA MET A 1 34.55 6.15 29.76
C MET A 1 35.60 6.65 28.78
N ALA A 2 35.38 6.52 27.47
CA ALA A 2 36.35 6.88 26.45
C ALA A 2 36.43 8.41 26.27
N ARG A 3 37.65 8.98 26.21
CA ARG A 3 37.86 10.41 25.96
C ARG A 3 37.58 10.73 24.49
N THR A 4 36.64 11.64 24.21
CA THR A 4 36.36 12.13 22.85
C THR A 4 37.46 13.08 22.38
N GLY A 5 38.00 12.87 21.18
CA GLY A 5 39.07 13.69 20.60
C GLY A 5 38.67 15.14 20.32
N LYS A 6 39.64 16.06 20.34
CA LYS A 6 39.43 17.50 20.05
C LYS A 6 38.95 17.71 18.61
N LEU A 7 37.81 18.38 18.45
CA LEU A 7 37.31 18.76 17.13
C LEU A 7 38.21 19.83 16.49
N LYS A 8 38.70 19.56 15.28
CA LYS A 8 39.41 20.57 14.48
C LYS A 8 38.43 21.62 13.95
N LYS A 9 38.71 22.90 14.18
CA LYS A 9 37.97 24.01 13.58
C LYS A 9 38.25 24.00 12.07
N LYS A 10 37.19 23.96 11.27
CA LYS A 10 37.28 23.95 9.80
C LYS A 10 37.47 25.38 9.31
N SER A 11 38.42 25.59 8.40
CA SER A 11 38.61 26.89 7.75
C SER A 11 37.35 27.25 6.96
N THR A 12 36.91 28.51 7.06
CA THR A 12 35.76 29.00 6.30
C THR A 12 36.11 29.02 4.82
N SER A 13 35.26 28.40 3.99
CA SER A 13 35.43 28.38 2.54
C SER A 13 35.41 29.80 1.95
N VAL A 14 36.23 30.03 0.92
CA VAL A 14 36.43 31.32 0.23
C VAL A 14 35.11 31.94 -0.24
N HIS A 15 34.16 31.13 -0.69
CA HIS A 15 32.87 31.58 -1.20
C HIS A 15 31.75 31.59 -0.15
N SER A 16 32.06 31.28 1.11
CA SER A 16 31.06 31.23 2.17
C SER A 16 30.50 32.62 2.49
N ARG A 17 29.25 32.64 2.95
CA ARG A 17 28.59 33.88 3.40
C ARG A 17 29.38 34.59 4.52
N ALA A 18 30.11 33.84 5.34
CA ALA A 18 30.99 34.38 6.38
C ALA A 18 32.21 35.12 5.80
N ALA A 19 32.83 34.59 4.74
CA ALA A 19 33.91 35.26 4.01
C ALA A 19 33.42 36.58 3.39
N ARG A 20 32.27 36.54 2.70
CA ARG A 20 31.65 37.75 2.10
C ARG A 20 31.28 38.82 3.13
N ARG A 21 30.94 38.42 4.36
CA ARG A 21 30.71 39.33 5.49
C ARG A 21 32.01 39.90 6.08
N GLY A 22 33.11 39.17 6.02
CA GLY A 22 34.42 39.67 6.44
C GLY A 22 34.96 40.79 5.53
N ASN A 23 34.64 40.72 4.23
CA ASN A 23 35.09 41.65 3.19
C ASN A 23 34.12 42.81 2.89
N SER A 24 33.00 42.94 3.59
CA SER A 24 32.13 44.12 3.43
C SER A 24 32.76 45.34 4.15
N PRO A 25 32.84 46.52 3.52
CA PRO A 25 33.26 47.75 4.20
C PRO A 25 32.26 48.12 5.29
N SER A 26 32.51 47.64 6.51
CA SER A 26 31.82 48.09 7.71
C SER A 26 32.75 49.07 8.40
N ASP A 27 32.39 50.35 8.43
CA ASP A 27 33.12 51.44 9.09
C ASP A 27 32.96 51.38 10.62
N VAL A 28 33.17 50.18 11.19
CA VAL A 28 33.00 49.88 12.61
C VAL A 28 34.36 49.49 13.18
N ASP A 29 34.79 50.21 14.21
CA ASP A 29 36.03 49.98 14.93
C ASP A 29 36.09 48.53 15.47
N ARG A 30 36.96 47.70 14.88
CA ARG A 30 37.22 46.30 15.32
C ARG A 30 38.30 46.21 16.41
N SER A 31 38.54 47.30 17.12
CA SER A 31 39.48 47.36 18.24
C SER A 31 39.10 46.46 19.42
N LEU A 32 37.83 46.05 19.51
CA LEU A 32 37.31 45.15 20.53
C LEU A 32 37.49 43.65 20.19
N GLU A 33 37.87 43.31 18.95
CA GLU A 33 38.09 41.91 18.54
C GLU A 33 39.43 41.33 19.02
N SER A 34 40.44 42.18 19.27
CA SER A 34 41.77 41.75 19.71
C SER A 34 41.91 41.59 21.23
N MET A 35 40.91 42.04 22.00
CA MET A 35 40.93 41.89 23.44
C MET A 35 40.68 40.42 23.82
N PRO A 36 41.44 39.84 24.77
CA PRO A 36 41.18 38.50 25.25
C PRO A 36 39.77 38.46 25.86
N ARG A 37 38.94 37.54 25.37
CA ARG A 37 37.61 37.31 25.91
C ARG A 37 37.74 36.97 27.40
N VAL A 38 37.13 37.78 28.26
CA VAL A 38 37.03 37.48 29.70
C VAL A 38 36.43 36.07 29.83
N GLU A 39 37.24 35.13 30.33
CA GLU A 39 36.80 33.76 30.59
C GLU A 39 35.58 33.85 31.51
N ALA A 40 34.46 33.29 31.06
CA ALA A 40 33.23 33.31 31.83
C ALA A 40 33.48 32.69 33.21
N PRO A 41 32.92 33.25 34.30
CA PRO A 41 33.07 32.64 35.62
C PRO A 41 32.68 31.17 35.54
N THR A 42 33.52 30.29 36.10
CA THR A 42 33.28 28.86 36.21
C THR A 42 31.85 28.67 36.67
N LYS A 43 31.03 28.10 35.77
CA LYS A 43 29.58 27.95 35.88
C LYS A 43 29.17 27.84 37.35
N ALA A 44 28.61 28.94 37.89
CA ALA A 44 27.88 28.86 39.15
C ALA A 44 26.93 27.67 39.02
N ALA A 45 26.88 26.81 40.03
CA ALA A 45 26.03 25.61 40.04
C ALA A 45 24.57 26.03 39.91
N GLY A 46 24.16 26.29 38.66
CA GLY A 46 22.85 26.79 38.33
C GLY A 46 21.84 25.71 38.63
N VAL A 47 20.66 26.12 39.05
CA VAL A 47 19.47 25.28 39.32
C VAL A 47 19.21 24.24 38.21
N LEU A 48 19.70 24.48 37.00
CA LEU A 48 19.72 23.55 35.85
C LEU A 48 20.46 22.22 36.09
N ALA A 49 21.44 22.16 37.00
CA ALA A 49 22.12 20.90 37.33
C ALA A 49 21.20 19.91 38.07
N ALA A 50 20.19 20.40 38.80
CA ALA A 50 19.19 19.57 39.46
C ALA A 50 18.21 18.91 38.46
N HIS A 51 18.14 19.40 37.22
CA HIS A 51 17.23 18.89 36.18
C HIS A 51 17.89 17.93 35.19
N ALA A 52 19.17 17.57 35.38
CA ALA A 52 19.89 16.66 34.46
C ALA A 52 19.24 15.26 34.33
N ASN A 53 18.44 14.84 35.31
CA ASN A 53 17.65 13.60 35.29
C ASN A 53 16.13 13.83 35.24
N ALA A 54 15.66 15.01 34.81
CA ALA A 54 14.24 15.27 34.53
C ALA A 54 13.79 14.63 33.20
N GLY A 55 14.31 13.43 32.90
CA GLY A 55 13.92 12.64 31.74
C GLY A 55 12.44 12.24 31.83
N ILE A 56 11.84 12.02 30.67
CA ILE A 56 10.44 11.59 30.49
C ILE A 56 10.19 10.32 31.32
N SER A 57 9.79 10.48 32.57
CA SER A 57 9.37 9.36 33.40
C SER A 57 7.96 9.01 32.95
N LYS A 58 7.81 7.98 32.12
CA LYS A 58 6.50 7.38 31.87
C LYS A 58 6.08 6.73 33.19
N LYS A 59 5.12 7.34 33.88
CA LYS A 59 4.55 6.76 35.10
C LYS A 59 4.09 5.34 34.76
N LYS A 60 4.62 4.32 35.45
CA LYS A 60 4.26 2.91 35.19
C LYS A 60 2.75 2.76 35.28
N ALA A 61 2.14 2.19 34.25
CA ALA A 61 0.69 2.09 34.04
C ALA A 61 0.01 1.07 34.96
N ASN A 62 0.45 0.94 36.22
CA ASN A 62 -0.15 0.03 37.20
C ASN A 62 -1.45 0.60 37.82
N LYS A 63 -2.07 1.59 37.18
CA LYS A 63 -3.33 2.17 37.64
C LYS A 63 -4.50 1.38 37.05
N LYS A 64 -5.49 1.09 37.87
CA LYS A 64 -6.76 0.52 37.40
C LYS A 64 -7.37 1.44 36.34
N LEU A 65 -7.87 0.87 35.25
CA LEU A 65 -8.54 1.60 34.19
C LEU A 65 -9.76 2.36 34.74
N THR A 66 -9.95 3.59 34.29
CA THR A 66 -11.16 4.36 34.62
C THR A 66 -12.39 3.72 33.95
N ARG A 67 -13.59 4.06 34.42
CA ARG A 67 -14.85 3.59 33.80
C ARG A 67 -14.90 3.93 32.30
N SER A 68 -14.53 5.15 31.92
CA SER A 68 -14.54 5.58 30.52
C SER A 68 -13.54 4.82 29.66
N GLN A 69 -12.36 4.48 30.19
CA GLN A 69 -11.39 3.64 29.49
C GLN A 69 -11.91 2.21 29.31
N ARG A 70 -12.56 1.63 30.32
CA ARG A 70 -13.18 0.31 30.22
C ARG A 70 -14.29 0.28 29.18
N LEU A 71 -15.15 1.29 29.14
CA LEU A 71 -16.20 1.40 28.11
C LEU A 71 -15.61 1.51 26.69
N ARG A 72 -14.50 2.24 26.51
CA ARG A 72 -13.82 2.30 25.20
C ARG A 72 -13.21 0.95 24.82
N GLN A 73 -12.64 0.22 25.78
CA GLN A 73 -12.10 -1.11 25.57
C GLN A 73 -13.20 -2.10 25.16
N GLN A 74 -14.33 -2.09 25.87
CA GLN A 74 -15.51 -2.92 25.54
C GLN A 74 -16.01 -2.64 24.12
N LYS A 75 -16.21 -1.36 23.77
CA LYS A 75 -16.55 -0.96 22.39
C LYS A 75 -15.49 -1.33 21.35
N GLY A 76 -14.22 -1.45 21.76
CA GLY A 76 -13.13 -1.92 20.91
C GLY A 76 -13.24 -3.42 20.62
N ILE A 77 -13.55 -4.19 21.66
CA ILE A 77 -13.77 -5.64 21.58
C ILE A 77 -15.01 -5.94 20.75
N GLU A 78 -16.14 -5.29 21.01
CA GLU A 78 -17.40 -5.44 20.25
C GLU A 78 -17.18 -5.17 18.74
N ARG A 79 -16.40 -4.14 18.39
CA ARG A 79 -16.06 -3.88 16.99
C ARG A 79 -15.15 -4.95 16.39
N GLY A 80 -14.22 -5.48 17.19
CA GLY A 80 -13.36 -6.59 16.78
C GLY A 80 -14.17 -7.84 16.45
N GLU A 81 -15.14 -8.18 17.30
CA GLU A 81 -16.06 -9.31 17.11
C GLU A 81 -16.88 -9.15 15.83
N MET A 82 -17.51 -7.99 15.61
CA MET A 82 -18.24 -7.73 14.36
C MET A 82 -17.37 -7.83 13.09
N LEU A 83 -16.09 -7.44 13.16
CA LEU A 83 -15.18 -7.57 12.03
C LEU A 83 -14.77 -9.02 11.79
N PHE A 84 -14.61 -9.79 12.87
CA PHE A 84 -14.33 -11.21 12.81
C PHE A 84 -15.48 -11.97 12.14
N ASP A 85 -16.73 -11.75 12.57
CA ASP A 85 -17.92 -12.35 11.95
C ASP A 85 -18.02 -12.04 10.45
N ARG A 86 -17.76 -10.77 10.07
CA ARG A 86 -17.73 -10.37 8.65
C ARG A 86 -16.63 -11.05 7.87
N LEU A 87 -15.47 -11.26 8.48
CA LEU A 87 -14.33 -11.91 7.85
C LEU A 87 -14.65 -13.39 7.65
N GLU A 88 -15.20 -14.07 8.66
CA GLU A 88 -15.63 -15.46 8.56
C GLU A 88 -16.67 -15.64 7.45
N ALA A 89 -17.73 -14.83 7.43
CA ALA A 89 -18.75 -14.89 6.39
C ALA A 89 -18.17 -14.64 4.98
N LYS A 90 -17.22 -13.71 4.84
CA LYS A 90 -16.53 -13.47 3.56
C LYS A 90 -15.66 -14.65 3.14
N VAL A 91 -14.96 -15.28 4.08
CA VAL A 91 -14.10 -16.44 3.82
C VAL A 91 -14.94 -17.64 3.42
N GLU A 92 -16.04 -17.91 4.11
CA GLU A 92 -16.98 -18.99 3.76
C GLU A 92 -17.62 -18.76 2.39
N LYS A 93 -18.06 -17.52 2.11
CA LYS A 93 -18.58 -17.15 0.80
C LYS A 93 -17.52 -17.28 -0.29
N ALA A 94 -16.27 -16.87 -0.04
CA ALA A 94 -15.19 -17.00 -1.00
C ALA A 94 -14.89 -18.48 -1.29
N LYS A 95 -14.76 -19.32 -0.25
CA LYS A 95 -14.53 -20.77 -0.39
C LYS A 95 -15.64 -21.42 -1.22
N THR A 96 -16.90 -21.14 -0.91
CA THR A 96 -18.05 -21.74 -1.61
C THR A 96 -18.23 -21.19 -3.02
N ALA A 97 -18.16 -19.88 -3.24
CA ALA A 97 -18.36 -19.28 -4.56
C ALA A 97 -17.20 -19.61 -5.51
N TYR A 98 -15.95 -19.51 -5.03
CA TYR A 98 -14.76 -19.78 -5.84
C TYR A 98 -14.69 -21.24 -6.25
N SER A 99 -14.88 -22.18 -5.31
CA SER A 99 -14.88 -23.61 -5.63
C SER A 99 -15.98 -23.99 -6.62
N LYS A 100 -17.19 -23.43 -6.46
CA LYS A 100 -18.30 -23.63 -7.40
C LYS A 100 -17.94 -23.13 -8.80
N MET A 101 -17.40 -21.92 -8.93
CA MET A 101 -16.98 -21.36 -10.23
C MET A 101 -15.88 -22.19 -10.88
N VAL A 102 -14.85 -22.58 -10.13
CA VAL A 102 -13.73 -23.37 -10.63
C VAL A 102 -14.22 -24.75 -11.08
N ASN A 103 -15.05 -25.42 -10.28
CA ASN A 103 -15.61 -26.73 -10.62
C ASN A 103 -16.53 -26.66 -11.84
N ALA A 104 -17.41 -25.65 -11.92
CA ALA A 104 -18.27 -25.45 -13.08
C ALA A 104 -17.46 -25.22 -14.36
N ARG A 105 -16.43 -24.36 -14.29
CA ARG A 105 -15.53 -24.11 -15.41
C ARG A 105 -14.74 -25.37 -15.79
N LYS A 106 -14.27 -26.15 -14.81
CA LYS A 106 -13.57 -27.43 -15.05
C LYS A 106 -14.46 -28.39 -15.82
N VAL A 107 -15.71 -28.59 -15.40
CA VAL A 107 -16.67 -29.47 -16.11
C VAL A 107 -16.86 -29.00 -17.56
N GLN A 108 -17.06 -27.70 -17.79
CA GLN A 108 -17.19 -27.16 -19.15
C GLN A 108 -15.96 -27.43 -20.02
N TRP A 109 -14.74 -27.32 -19.47
CA TRP A 109 -13.52 -27.64 -20.18
C TRP A 109 -13.38 -29.12 -20.49
N GLU A 110 -13.67 -30.00 -19.53
CA GLU A 110 -13.66 -31.44 -19.76
C GLU A 110 -14.70 -31.86 -20.81
N ASP A 111 -15.89 -31.24 -20.81
CA ASP A 111 -16.91 -31.48 -21.82
C ASP A 111 -16.49 -31.02 -23.22
N LEU A 112 -15.88 -29.84 -23.34
CA LEU A 112 -15.38 -29.33 -24.62
C LEU A 112 -14.23 -30.20 -25.14
N ASN A 113 -13.27 -30.54 -24.28
CA ASN A 113 -12.13 -31.38 -24.64
C ASN A 113 -12.57 -32.81 -24.95
N GLY A 114 -13.53 -33.36 -24.20
CA GLY A 114 -14.10 -34.68 -24.45
C GLY A 114 -14.87 -34.73 -25.78
N LYS A 115 -15.62 -33.67 -26.13
CA LYS A 115 -16.28 -33.55 -27.44
C LYS A 115 -15.27 -33.43 -28.58
N GLN A 116 -14.22 -32.63 -28.40
CA GLN A 116 -13.15 -32.51 -29.40
C GLN A 116 -12.36 -33.80 -29.57
N ALA A 117 -12.03 -34.51 -28.49
CA ALA A 117 -11.35 -35.80 -28.55
C ALA A 117 -12.21 -36.87 -29.26
N LYS A 118 -13.52 -36.90 -28.98
CA LYS A 118 -14.46 -37.78 -29.69
C LYS A 118 -14.58 -37.42 -31.17
N ALA A 119 -14.69 -36.12 -31.50
CA ALA A 119 -14.77 -35.65 -32.88
C ALA A 119 -13.47 -35.95 -33.66
N ALA A 120 -12.30 -35.73 -33.04
CA ALA A 120 -11.01 -36.08 -33.61
C ALA A 120 -10.87 -37.57 -33.86
N LYS A 121 -11.33 -38.42 -32.93
CA LYS A 121 -11.34 -39.88 -33.11
C LYS A 121 -12.27 -40.32 -34.25
N ILE A 122 -13.44 -39.70 -34.39
CA ILE A 122 -14.36 -39.98 -35.50
C ILE A 122 -13.75 -39.55 -36.83
N LEU A 123 -13.11 -38.38 -36.88
CA LEU A 123 -12.43 -37.90 -38.09
C LEU A 123 -11.26 -38.80 -38.49
N GLN A 124 -10.46 -39.25 -37.52
CA GLN A 124 -9.34 -40.15 -37.76
C GLN A 124 -9.83 -41.51 -38.26
N GLN A 125 -10.89 -42.08 -37.66
CA GLN A 125 -11.52 -43.29 -38.18
C GLN A 125 -12.10 -43.10 -39.58
N ALA A 126 -12.68 -41.94 -39.89
CA ALA A 126 -13.19 -41.66 -41.24
C ALA A 126 -12.05 -41.55 -42.26
N GLN A 127 -10.92 -40.91 -41.92
CA GLN A 127 -9.73 -40.84 -42.78
C GLN A 127 -9.08 -42.21 -42.97
N ASP A 128 -8.94 -43.01 -41.92
CA ASP A 128 -8.37 -44.37 -42.02
C ASP A 128 -9.23 -45.30 -42.91
N ASN A 129 -10.56 -45.09 -42.96
CA ASN A 129 -11.45 -45.84 -43.86
C ASN A 129 -11.47 -45.29 -45.30
N ASP A 130 -11.11 -44.02 -45.52
CA ASP A 130 -11.01 -43.41 -46.85
C ASP A 130 -9.64 -43.65 -47.51
N ASP A 131 -8.57 -43.78 -46.72
CA ASP A 131 -7.22 -44.11 -47.22
C ASP A 131 -7.13 -45.53 -47.82
N GLU A 132 -7.96 -46.49 -47.37
CA GLU A 132 -8.10 -47.79 -48.05
C GLU A 132 -8.94 -47.72 -49.34
N ARG A 133 -9.61 -46.59 -49.62
CA ARG A 133 -10.51 -46.39 -50.77
C ARG A 133 -9.95 -45.46 -51.84
N MET A 134 -8.94 -44.66 -51.51
CA MET A 134 -8.44 -43.56 -52.33
C MET A 134 -6.98 -43.72 -52.81
N GLU A 135 -6.33 -44.88 -52.64
CA GLU A 135 -5.05 -45.19 -53.33
C GLU A 135 -5.29 -45.58 -54.81
N LYS A 136 -6.15 -44.87 -55.53
CA LYS A 136 -6.29 -45.07 -56.97
C LYS A 136 -6.45 -43.84 -57.84
N ASP A 137 -6.88 -42.69 -57.31
CA ASP A 137 -7.19 -41.56 -58.18
C ASP A 137 -6.70 -40.21 -57.63
N GLU A 138 -5.79 -39.64 -58.42
CA GLU A 138 -5.62 -38.21 -58.68
C GLU A 138 -4.80 -37.33 -57.73
N LYS A 139 -3.52 -37.20 -58.11
CA LYS A 139 -2.88 -35.89 -58.29
C LYS A 139 -3.85 -34.91 -58.96
N LEU A 140 -4.07 -33.73 -58.36
CA LEU A 140 -3.94 -32.39 -58.98
C LEU A 140 -4.65 -31.29 -58.15
N SER A 141 -4.07 -30.08 -58.19
CA SER A 141 -4.63 -28.77 -57.83
C SER A 141 -4.56 -28.37 -56.34
N SER A 142 -3.59 -27.59 -55.85
CA SER A 142 -3.17 -26.19 -56.14
C SER A 142 -4.09 -25.08 -55.57
N ALA A 143 -3.69 -24.58 -54.40
CA ALA A 143 -3.56 -23.17 -53.96
C ALA A 143 -4.74 -22.16 -54.02
N ALA A 144 -5.13 -21.61 -52.85
CA ALA A 144 -5.02 -20.18 -52.48
C ALA A 144 -5.68 -19.86 -51.09
N PRO A 145 -5.26 -18.78 -50.37
CA PRO A 145 -5.57 -18.58 -48.95
C PRO A 145 -6.77 -17.66 -48.65
N ILE A 146 -7.43 -17.89 -47.52
CA ILE A 146 -8.61 -17.17 -47.02
C ILE A 146 -8.19 -16.01 -46.11
N ILE A 147 -8.66 -14.79 -46.42
CA ILE A 147 -8.40 -13.54 -45.69
C ILE A 147 -9.34 -13.45 -44.47
N SER A 148 -8.79 -13.09 -43.32
CA SER A 148 -9.47 -12.95 -42.02
C SER A 148 -10.15 -11.59 -41.84
N ASN A 149 -11.42 -11.60 -41.43
CA ASN A 149 -12.13 -10.42 -40.90
C ASN A 149 -12.62 -10.71 -39.49
N THR A 150 -12.15 -9.94 -38.51
CA THR A 150 -12.68 -9.91 -37.13
C THR A 150 -13.37 -8.57 -36.88
N PRO A 151 -14.60 -8.53 -36.32
CA PRO A 151 -15.19 -7.29 -35.86
C PRO A 151 -14.94 -7.07 -34.36
N THR A 152 -14.31 -5.94 -34.06
CA THR A 152 -14.14 -5.36 -32.72
C THR A 152 -15.48 -4.83 -32.19
N ILE A 153 -15.96 -5.36 -31.06
CA ILE A 153 -17.13 -4.85 -30.34
C ILE A 153 -16.66 -3.84 -29.29
N GLN A 154 -17.08 -2.58 -29.41
CA GLN A 154 -16.95 -1.56 -28.37
C GLN A 154 -18.28 -1.46 -27.60
N THR A 155 -18.25 -1.67 -26.29
CA THR A 155 -19.36 -1.37 -25.36
C THR A 155 -19.16 0.01 -24.72
N PRO A 156 -20.15 0.92 -24.75
CA PRO A 156 -20.07 2.15 -23.98
C PRO A 156 -20.58 1.97 -22.55
N LEU A 157 -19.82 2.58 -21.65
CA LEU A 157 -20.03 2.79 -20.22
C LEU A 157 -21.35 3.53 -19.97
N ALA A 158 -22.28 2.95 -19.20
CA ALA A 158 -23.47 3.65 -18.71
C ALA A 158 -23.46 3.70 -17.18
N SER A 159 -23.20 4.88 -16.64
CA SER A 159 -23.35 5.22 -15.22
C SER A 159 -24.79 5.65 -14.95
N SER A 160 -25.40 5.16 -13.87
CA SER A 160 -26.37 5.97 -13.11
C SER A 160 -26.59 5.38 -11.71
N LEU A 161 -26.21 6.14 -10.70
CA LEU A 161 -26.62 5.98 -9.31
C LEU A 161 -27.72 7.03 -9.03
N PRO A 162 -28.81 6.71 -8.33
CA PRO A 162 -29.82 7.70 -7.97
C PRO A 162 -29.39 8.57 -6.76
N PRO A 163 -29.93 9.79 -6.61
CA PRO A 163 -29.60 10.70 -5.52
C PRO A 163 -30.23 10.24 -4.20
N VAL A 164 -29.47 10.28 -3.11
CA VAL A 164 -29.97 10.07 -1.75
C VAL A 164 -30.17 11.45 -1.11
N GLU A 165 -31.41 11.76 -0.76
CA GLU A 165 -31.81 12.97 -0.04
C GLU A 165 -31.27 12.98 1.42
N PRO A 166 -30.94 14.14 2.00
CA PRO A 166 -30.47 14.23 3.38
C PRO A 166 -31.65 14.09 4.36
N VAL A 167 -31.58 13.06 5.22
CA VAL A 167 -32.46 12.92 6.39
C VAL A 167 -32.16 14.03 7.39
N ALA A 168 -33.22 14.70 7.84
CA ALA A 168 -33.23 15.80 8.79
C ALA A 168 -32.49 15.46 10.10
N ALA A 169 -31.78 16.45 10.61
CA ALA A 169 -31.26 16.48 11.97
C ALA A 169 -32.43 16.70 12.94
N ASP A 170 -32.68 15.72 13.81
CA ASP A 170 -33.37 15.95 15.09
C ASP A 170 -32.29 16.28 16.12
N ASP A 171 -31.95 17.57 16.18
CA ASP A 171 -31.37 18.19 17.37
C ASP A 171 -32.55 18.61 18.27
N ASP A 172 -32.79 17.88 19.36
CA ASP A 172 -33.25 18.41 20.66
C ASP A 172 -33.82 17.29 21.53
N ASP A 173 -33.02 16.77 22.46
CA ASP A 173 -33.54 16.32 23.75
C ASP A 173 -32.52 16.66 24.85
N ASN A 174 -32.63 17.92 25.26
CA ASN A 174 -32.23 18.48 26.54
C ASN A 174 -32.43 17.48 27.70
N ILE A 175 -31.36 17.11 28.40
CA ILE A 175 -31.47 16.56 29.75
C ILE A 175 -30.59 17.36 30.69
N THR A 176 -31.26 17.89 31.71
CA THR A 176 -30.79 18.71 32.83
C THR A 176 -29.86 17.94 33.76
#